data_AF-A0A967WUP6-F1
#
_entry.id   AF-A0A967WUP6-F1
#
_cell.length_a   1.000
_cell.length_b   1.000
_cell.length_c   1.000
_cell.angle_alpha   90.00
_cell.angle_beta   90.00
_cell.angle_gamma   90.00
#
_symmetry.space_group_name_H-M   'P 1'
#
loop_
_entity.id
_entity.type
_entity.pdbx_description
1 polymer ?
#
loop_
_entity_poly.entity_id
_entity_poly.type
_entity_poly.pdbx_seq_one_letter_code
_entity_poly.pdbx_strand_id
1 'polypeptide(L)'
;MDQPKLAARQCLLLCARSRFDVATGLESLLDQGIDWEELIALGRRHGLLPLAYDRLRRQDGDPVPPEIMARLQDSYYGHLARNVRLQASLAEAVAALQGAGIEPIVLKGGALAGTLYANPGLRPMGDLDLLVPTEAMEPAGAALSAIGFQLARRLSAPMEAFQARFGGGLEWVRQ
;
A
#
# COMPACT_ATOMS: atom_id res chain seq x y z
N MET A 1 1.06 29.14 -11.13
CA MET A 1 0.54 27.86 -10.57
C MET A 1 -0.62 28.24 -9.68
N ASP A 2 -1.77 27.61 -9.86
CA ASP A 2 -3.01 27.95 -9.14
C ASP A 2 -2.88 27.63 -7.64
N GLN A 3 -3.23 28.58 -6.77
CA GLN A 3 -2.95 28.53 -5.32
C GLN A 3 -3.66 27.34 -4.63
N PRO A 4 -4.95 27.06 -4.88
CA PRO A 4 -5.64 25.91 -4.30
C PRO A 4 -5.05 24.55 -4.74
N LYS A 5 -4.51 24.46 -5.97
CA LYS A 5 -3.82 23.25 -6.46
C LYS A 5 -2.45 23.05 -5.83
N LEU A 6 -1.75 24.13 -5.50
CA LEU A 6 -0.52 24.04 -4.72
C LEU A 6 -0.82 23.58 -3.29
N ALA A 7 -1.87 24.13 -2.67
CA ALA A 7 -2.32 23.73 -1.34
C ALA A 7 -2.70 22.25 -1.29
N ALA A 8 -3.37 21.71 -2.32
CA ALA A 8 -3.68 20.29 -2.45
C ALA A 8 -2.42 19.40 -2.39
N ARG A 9 -1.36 19.78 -3.10
CA ARG A 9 -0.07 19.05 -3.10
C ARG A 9 0.58 19.10 -1.72
N GLN A 10 0.64 20.28 -1.11
CA GLN A 10 1.23 20.47 0.21
C GLN A 10 0.46 19.69 1.28
N CYS A 11 -0.86 19.69 1.21
CA CYS A 11 -1.73 18.92 2.10
C CYS A 11 -1.39 17.42 2.03
N LEU A 12 -1.28 16.84 0.83
CA LEU A 12 -0.88 15.43 0.66
C LEU A 12 0.51 15.15 1.23
N LEU A 13 1.48 16.03 0.98
CA LEU A 13 2.84 15.88 1.50
C LEU A 13 2.86 15.91 3.03
N LEU A 14 2.09 16.81 3.65
CA LEU A 14 1.94 16.86 5.10
C LEU A 14 1.28 15.60 5.63
N CYS A 15 0.24 15.10 4.96
CA CYS A 15 -0.46 13.89 5.36
C CYS A 15 0.45 12.64 5.31
N ALA A 16 1.40 12.60 4.37
CA ALA A 16 2.30 11.47 4.15
C ALA A 16 3.53 11.40 5.09
N ARG A 17 3.76 12.41 5.95
CA ARG A 17 4.93 12.43 6.86
C ARG A 17 4.80 11.41 8.01
N SER A 18 5.90 10.71 8.30
CA SER A 18 5.99 9.66 9.33
C SER A 18 6.42 10.16 10.71
N ARG A 19 7.24 11.22 10.80
CA ARG A 19 7.67 11.87 12.06
C ARG A 19 7.10 13.28 12.14
N PHE A 20 6.53 13.59 13.31
CA PHE A 20 5.76 14.80 13.58
C PHE A 20 6.61 15.88 14.20
N ASP A 21 6.51 17.07 13.62
CA ASP A 21 6.45 18.29 14.40
C ASP A 21 5.09 18.97 14.12
N VAL A 22 4.56 19.61 15.14
CA VAL A 22 3.13 19.81 15.45
C VAL A 22 2.40 20.67 14.41
N ALA A 23 1.25 20.18 13.93
CA ALA A 23 0.02 20.85 13.41
C ALA A 23 0.07 22.10 12.48
N THR A 24 1.21 22.77 12.33
CA THR A 24 1.26 24.19 11.92
C THR A 24 1.07 24.43 10.42
N GLY A 25 1.12 23.38 9.60
CA GLY A 25 0.95 23.51 8.15
C GLY A 25 -0.46 23.21 7.66
N LEU A 26 -1.21 22.32 8.31
CA LEU A 26 -2.45 21.79 7.73
C LEU A 26 -3.62 22.75 7.92
N GLU A 27 -3.80 23.29 9.12
CA GLU A 27 -4.83 24.30 9.43
C GLU A 27 -4.73 25.50 8.50
N SER A 28 -3.51 26.06 8.34
CA SER A 28 -3.28 27.20 7.43
C SER A 28 -3.60 26.88 5.96
N LEU A 29 -3.38 25.64 5.50
CA LEU A 29 -3.75 25.24 4.13
C LEU A 29 -5.26 25.06 3.96
N LEU A 30 -5.94 24.58 5.00
CA LEU A 30 -7.39 24.44 5.00
C LEU A 30 -8.05 25.82 4.91
N ASP A 31 -7.55 26.80 5.67
CA ASP A 31 -8.04 28.19 5.65
C ASP A 31 -7.83 28.88 4.28
N GLN A 32 -6.73 28.57 3.59
CA GLN A 32 -6.43 29.11 2.26
C GLN A 32 -7.29 28.52 1.14
N GLY A 33 -8.02 27.44 1.42
CA GLY A 33 -8.79 26.69 0.44
C GLY A 33 -7.93 25.66 -0.32
N ILE A 34 -8.48 24.46 -0.46
CA ILE A 34 -7.84 23.33 -1.14
C ILE A 34 -8.65 22.99 -2.39
N ASP A 35 -7.95 22.78 -3.52
CA ASP A 35 -8.54 22.08 -4.66
C ASP A 35 -8.65 20.58 -4.31
N TRP A 36 -9.83 20.18 -3.81
CA TRP A 36 -10.07 18.82 -3.36
C TRP A 36 -10.03 17.80 -4.49
N GLU A 37 -10.37 18.17 -5.73
CA GLU A 37 -10.29 17.26 -6.86
C GLU A 37 -8.85 16.99 -7.26
N GLU A 38 -7.99 18.01 -7.26
CA GLU A 38 -6.55 17.84 -7.43
C GLU A 38 -5.97 16.96 -6.31
N LEU A 39 -6.39 17.16 -5.05
CA LEU A 39 -5.97 16.33 -3.92
C LEU A 39 -6.36 14.86 -4.13
N ILE A 40 -7.60 14.59 -4.53
CA ILE A 40 -8.05 13.21 -4.79
C ILE A 40 -7.28 12.61 -5.98
N ALA A 41 -7.10 13.37 -7.07
CA ALA A 41 -6.41 12.89 -8.26
C ALA A 41 -4.96 12.51 -7.97
N LEU A 42 -4.23 13.39 -7.28
CA LEU A 42 -2.84 13.15 -6.88
C LEU A 42 -2.74 12.08 -5.81
N GLY A 43 -3.60 12.12 -4.80
CA GLY A 43 -3.61 11.15 -3.72
C GLY A 43 -3.89 9.75 -4.24
N ARG A 44 -4.78 9.59 -5.24
CA ARG A 44 -5.01 8.31 -5.91
C ARG A 44 -3.78 7.86 -6.69
N ARG A 45 -3.20 8.75 -7.50
CA ARG A 45 -2.01 8.46 -8.32
C ARG A 45 -0.83 7.97 -7.48
N HIS A 46 -0.65 8.54 -6.29
CA HIS A 46 0.49 8.26 -5.43
C HIS A 46 0.16 7.30 -4.27
N GLY A 47 -1.07 6.78 -4.18
CA GLY A 47 -1.47 5.89 -3.09
C GLY A 47 -1.47 6.55 -1.71
N LEU A 48 -1.83 7.83 -1.63
CA LEU A 48 -1.80 8.63 -0.40
C LEU A 48 -3.20 8.88 0.20
N LEU A 49 -4.29 8.46 -0.46
CA LEU A 49 -5.66 8.72 0.04
C LEU A 49 -5.92 8.13 1.44
N PRO A 50 -5.49 6.91 1.80
CA PRO A 50 -5.71 6.40 3.15
C PRO A 50 -4.96 7.20 4.22
N LEU A 51 -3.77 7.74 3.87
CA LEU A 51 -3.01 8.62 4.76
C LEU A 51 -3.69 9.97 4.92
N ALA A 52 -4.22 10.54 3.82
CA ALA A 52 -4.99 11.77 3.85
C ALA A 52 -6.26 11.62 4.69
N TYR A 53 -7.02 10.53 4.52
CA TYR A 53 -8.18 10.21 5.37
C TYR A 53 -7.80 10.19 6.85
N ASP A 54 -6.78 9.42 7.20
CA ASP A 54 -6.35 9.22 8.58
C ASP A 54 -5.93 10.54 9.25
N ARG A 55 -5.37 11.47 8.48
CA ARG A 55 -4.92 12.78 8.96
C ARG A 55 -6.06 13.78 9.06
N LEU A 56 -6.83 13.93 7.99
CA LEU A 56 -7.88 14.93 7.87
C LEU A 56 -9.03 14.66 8.83
N ARG A 57 -9.37 13.39 9.10
CA ARG A 57 -10.43 13.03 10.06
C ARG A 57 -10.12 13.37 11.52
N ARG A 58 -8.86 13.74 11.82
CA ARG A 58 -8.41 14.14 13.17
C ARG A 58 -8.32 15.66 13.31
N GLN A 59 -8.69 16.42 12.28
CA GLN A 59 -8.76 17.87 12.37
C GLN A 59 -10.10 18.27 12.99
N ASP A 60 -10.08 19.28 13.85
CA ASP A 60 -11.29 19.86 14.42
C ASP A 60 -12.00 20.77 13.40
N GLY A 61 -13.31 20.95 13.56
CA GLY A 61 -14.09 21.97 12.82
C GLY A 61 -14.59 21.56 11.43
N ASP A 62 -14.61 20.27 11.09
CA ASP A 62 -15.08 19.73 9.80
C ASP A 62 -14.60 20.51 8.55
N PRO A 63 -13.29 20.75 8.40
CA PRO A 63 -12.75 21.61 7.34
C PRO A 63 -12.76 20.94 5.95
N VAL A 64 -13.19 19.68 5.87
CA VAL A 64 -13.23 18.89 4.63
C VAL A 64 -14.69 18.69 4.22
N PRO A 65 -15.06 18.99 2.96
CA PRO A 65 -16.41 18.74 2.48
C PRO A 65 -16.83 17.27 2.67
N PRO A 66 -18.06 16.98 3.12
CA PRO A 66 -18.51 15.63 3.44
C PRO A 66 -18.32 14.63 2.29
N GLU A 67 -18.56 15.03 1.04
CA GLU A 67 -18.37 14.18 -0.13
C GLU A 67 -16.89 13.82 -0.37
N ILE A 68 -15.97 14.70 -0.02
CA ILE A 68 -14.53 14.45 -0.12
C ILE A 68 -14.10 13.50 1.00
N MET A 69 -14.58 13.73 2.23
CA MET A 69 -14.30 12.84 3.35
C MET A 69 -14.80 11.42 3.09
N ALA A 70 -16.00 11.26 2.52
CA ALA A 70 -16.53 9.96 2.14
C ALA A 70 -15.64 9.23 1.10
N ARG A 71 -15.16 9.94 0.07
CA ARG A 71 -14.24 9.35 -0.94
C ARG A 71 -12.90 8.91 -0.33
N LEU A 72 -12.38 9.69 0.62
CA LEU A 72 -11.17 9.36 1.36
C LEU A 72 -11.40 8.13 2.26
N GLN A 73 -12.54 8.07 2.94
CA GLN A 73 -12.97 6.96 3.78
C GLN A 73 -13.11 5.66 2.98
N ASP A 74 -13.79 5.71 1.83
CA ASP A 74 -13.96 4.56 0.94
C ASP A 74 -12.60 4.00 0.50
N SER A 75 -11.66 4.90 0.16
CA SER A 75 -10.30 4.47 -0.16
C SER A 75 -9.63 3.78 1.02
N TYR A 76 -9.69 4.38 2.21
CA TYR A 76 -9.11 3.79 3.42
C TYR A 76 -9.66 2.38 3.71
N TYR A 77 -10.99 2.21 3.73
CA TYR A 77 -11.60 0.91 4.04
C TYR A 77 -11.37 -0.13 2.92
N GLY A 78 -11.35 0.31 1.66
CA GLY A 78 -10.97 -0.57 0.55
C GLY A 78 -9.54 -1.10 0.67
N HIS A 79 -8.59 -0.24 1.08
CA HIS A 79 -7.21 -0.64 1.33
C HIS A 79 -7.08 -1.50 2.59
N LEU A 80 -7.79 -1.18 3.67
CA LEU A 80 -7.82 -1.98 4.88
C LEU A 80 -8.29 -3.42 4.59
N ALA A 81 -9.44 -3.56 3.90
CA ALA A 81 -9.99 -4.86 3.55
C ALA A 81 -9.03 -5.67 2.65
N ARG A 82 -8.40 -5.01 1.66
CA ARG A 82 -7.37 -5.66 0.83
C ARG A 82 -6.19 -6.13 1.66
N ASN A 83 -5.67 -5.28 2.54
CA ASN A 83 -4.47 -5.57 3.31
C ASN A 83 -4.69 -6.67 4.33
N VAL A 84 -5.89 -6.77 4.92
CA VAL A 84 -6.27 -7.91 5.77
C VAL A 84 -6.20 -9.22 4.98
N ARG A 85 -6.73 -9.25 3.74
CA ARG A 85 -6.63 -10.44 2.86
C ARG A 85 -5.19 -10.78 2.50
N LEU A 86 -4.38 -9.76 2.14
CA LEU A 86 -2.96 -9.96 1.85
C LEU A 86 -2.22 -10.52 3.07
N GLN A 87 -2.45 -10.00 4.27
CA GLN A 87 -1.82 -10.52 5.49
C GLN A 87 -2.20 -11.98 5.78
N ALA A 88 -3.46 -12.37 5.56
CA ALA A 88 -3.87 -13.76 5.67
C ALA A 88 -3.13 -14.66 4.64
N SER A 89 -3.09 -14.23 3.37
CA SER A 89 -2.37 -14.95 2.32
C SER A 89 -0.86 -15.01 2.57
N LEU A 90 -0.28 -13.97 3.16
CA LEU A 90 1.13 -13.95 3.57
C LEU A 90 1.40 -15.01 4.64
N ALA A 91 0.55 -15.06 5.68
CA ALA A 91 0.70 -16.04 6.76
C ALA A 91 0.60 -17.48 6.23
N GLU A 92 -0.37 -17.76 5.34
CA GLU A 92 -0.51 -19.07 4.69
C GLU A 92 0.71 -19.42 3.83
N ALA A 93 1.18 -18.49 3.01
CA ALA A 93 2.34 -18.70 2.13
C ALA A 93 3.62 -18.95 2.93
N VAL A 94 3.86 -18.17 3.99
CA VAL A 94 5.02 -18.34 4.87
C VAL A 94 4.97 -19.71 5.56
N ALA A 95 3.81 -20.09 6.11
CA ALA A 95 3.64 -21.39 6.76
C ALA A 95 3.88 -22.56 5.78
N ALA A 96 3.38 -22.46 4.54
CA ALA A 96 3.59 -23.48 3.51
C ALA A 96 5.07 -23.61 3.11
N LEU A 97 5.78 -22.49 2.95
CA LEU A 97 7.21 -22.48 2.63
C LEU A 97 8.04 -23.06 3.79
N GLN A 98 7.75 -22.65 5.03
CA GLN A 98 8.42 -23.19 6.22
C GLN A 98 8.17 -24.69 6.39
N GLY A 99 6.95 -25.17 6.11
CA GLY A 99 6.62 -26.59 6.09
C GLY A 99 7.39 -27.40 5.04
N ALA A 100 7.85 -26.75 3.97
CA ALA A 100 8.73 -27.32 2.96
C ALA A 100 10.23 -27.16 3.29
N GLY A 101 10.57 -26.65 4.47
CA GLY A 101 11.95 -26.40 4.90
C GLY A 101 12.59 -25.15 4.27
N ILE A 102 11.78 -24.24 3.74
CA ILE A 102 12.22 -22.99 3.11
C ILE A 102 11.88 -21.83 4.05
N GLU A 103 12.88 -21.06 4.47
CA GLU A 103 12.66 -19.86 5.27
C GLU A 103 12.60 -18.62 4.35
N PRO A 104 11.41 -18.09 4.03
CA PRO A 104 11.30 -16.93 3.16
C PRO A 104 11.60 -15.63 3.91
N ILE A 105 12.19 -14.67 3.20
CA ILE A 105 12.28 -13.28 3.67
C ILE A 105 11.10 -12.50 3.10
N VAL A 106 10.24 -11.99 3.97
CA VAL A 106 9.15 -11.09 3.58
C VAL A 106 9.73 -9.70 3.27
N LEU A 107 9.39 -9.14 2.11
CA LEU A 107 9.89 -7.84 1.67
C LEU A 107 8.81 -6.75 1.69
N LYS A 108 9.29 -5.51 1.60
CA LYS A 108 8.50 -4.29 1.34
C LYS A 108 7.25 -4.19 2.20
N GLY A 109 6.09 -4.00 1.58
CA GLY A 109 4.83 -3.73 2.26
C GLY A 109 4.43 -4.85 3.24
N GLY A 110 4.65 -6.12 2.88
CA GLY A 110 4.32 -7.25 3.74
C GLY A 110 5.07 -7.21 5.08
N ALA A 111 6.35 -6.82 5.05
CA ALA A 111 7.19 -6.70 6.25
C ALA A 111 6.92 -5.39 7.03
N LEU A 112 6.64 -4.30 6.33
CA LEU A 112 6.52 -2.97 6.94
C LEU A 112 5.11 -2.67 7.49
N ALA A 113 4.07 -3.31 6.96
CA ALA A 113 2.67 -3.03 7.33
C ALA A 113 2.38 -3.26 8.82
N GLY A 114 3.05 -4.25 9.44
CA GLY A 114 2.89 -4.57 10.87
C GLY A 114 3.89 -3.87 11.80
N THR A 115 4.87 -3.12 11.27
CA THR A 115 5.97 -2.55 12.07
C THR A 115 6.00 -1.02 12.05
N LEU A 116 5.79 -0.39 10.89
CA LEU A 116 5.91 1.05 10.70
C LEU A 116 4.57 1.79 10.67
N TYR A 117 3.48 1.10 10.32
CA TYR A 117 2.16 1.70 10.19
C TYR A 117 1.31 1.39 11.42
N ALA A 118 0.69 2.43 11.98
CA ALA A 118 -0.19 2.29 13.13
C ALA A 118 -1.41 1.40 12.86
N ASN A 119 -1.84 1.31 11.60
CA ASN A 119 -2.87 0.38 11.16
C ASN A 119 -2.60 -0.10 9.73
N PRO A 120 -3.07 -1.32 9.36
CA PRO A 120 -2.79 -1.89 8.05
C PRO A 120 -3.43 -1.10 6.90
N GLY A 121 -4.51 -0.34 7.11
CA GLY A 121 -5.16 0.47 6.07
C GLY A 121 -4.29 1.60 5.52
N LEU A 122 -3.26 2.04 6.26
CA LEU A 122 -2.38 3.16 5.88
C LEU A 122 -1.29 2.78 4.89
N ARG A 123 -1.10 1.49 4.60
CA ARG A 123 -0.10 1.03 3.64
C ARG A 123 -0.76 0.42 2.41
N PRO A 124 -1.23 1.23 1.43
CA PRO A 124 -1.66 0.71 0.14
C PRO A 124 -0.70 -0.33 -0.44
N MET A 125 -1.18 -1.55 -0.65
CA MET A 125 -0.45 -2.67 -1.26
C MET A 125 -1.32 -3.30 -2.34
N GLY A 126 -0.67 -3.76 -3.41
CA GLY A 126 -1.30 -4.56 -4.46
C GLY A 126 -0.92 -6.04 -4.39
N ASP A 127 0.26 -6.31 -3.83
CA ASP A 127 0.96 -7.59 -3.89
C ASP A 127 1.75 -7.87 -2.59
N LEU A 128 2.37 -9.04 -2.57
CA LEU A 128 3.32 -9.47 -1.54
C LEU A 128 4.60 -9.94 -2.23
N ASP A 129 5.74 -9.61 -1.64
CA ASP A 129 7.04 -10.00 -2.13
C ASP A 129 7.70 -10.95 -1.12
N LEU A 130 8.05 -12.15 -1.58
CA LEU A 130 8.80 -13.14 -0.81
C LEU A 130 10.11 -13.44 -1.52
N LEU A 131 11.21 -13.43 -0.78
CA LEU A 131 12.52 -13.83 -1.26
C LEU A 131 12.90 -15.20 -0.70
N VAL A 132 13.33 -16.09 -1.58
CA VAL A 132 13.80 -17.45 -1.25
C VAL A 132 15.15 -17.71 -1.93
N PRO A 133 15.94 -18.68 -1.45
CA PRO A 133 17.13 -19.14 -2.17
C PRO A 133 16.80 -19.59 -3.60
N THR A 134 17.71 -19.36 -4.55
CA THR A 134 17.48 -19.68 -5.97
C THR A 134 17.21 -21.17 -6.18
N GLU A 135 17.97 -22.02 -5.49
CA GLU A 135 17.82 -23.47 -5.48
C GLU A 135 16.46 -23.94 -4.91
N ALA A 136 15.79 -23.09 -4.13
CA ALA A 136 14.49 -23.38 -3.54
C ALA A 136 13.32 -22.86 -4.40
N MET A 137 13.55 -22.24 -5.56
CA MET A 137 12.47 -21.68 -6.39
C MET A 137 11.42 -22.71 -6.82
N GLU A 138 11.85 -23.89 -7.25
CA GLU A 138 10.97 -24.97 -7.69
C GLU A 138 10.14 -25.56 -6.52
N PRO A 139 10.75 -26.00 -5.39
CA PRO A 139 9.98 -26.48 -4.25
C PRO A 139 9.12 -25.38 -3.60
N ALA A 140 9.55 -24.11 -3.63
CA ALA A 140 8.71 -22.99 -3.19
C ALA A 140 7.45 -22.87 -4.07
N GLY A 141 7.60 -22.99 -5.39
CA GLY A 141 6.47 -22.99 -6.32
C GLY A 141 5.51 -24.16 -6.08
N ALA A 142 6.03 -25.35 -5.80
CA ALA A 142 5.21 -26.52 -5.44
C ALA A 142 4.43 -26.29 -4.14
N ALA A 143 5.07 -25.75 -3.10
CA ALA A 143 4.43 -25.43 -1.82
C ALA A 143 3.32 -24.38 -1.96
N LEU A 144 3.56 -23.31 -2.74
CA LEU A 144 2.55 -22.29 -3.03
C LEU A 144 1.39 -22.86 -3.86
N SER A 145 1.68 -23.75 -4.83
CA SER A 145 0.65 -24.42 -5.63
C SER A 145 -0.27 -25.29 -4.77
N ALA A 146 0.29 -25.98 -3.76
CA ALA A 146 -0.45 -26.86 -2.87
C ALA A 146 -1.51 -26.12 -2.04
N ILE A 147 -1.33 -24.82 -1.77
CA ILE A 147 -2.29 -23.97 -1.05
C ILE A 147 -3.16 -23.11 -1.97
N GLY A 148 -3.12 -23.38 -3.28
CA GLY A 148 -4.02 -22.81 -4.28
C GLY A 148 -3.50 -21.57 -5.01
N PHE A 149 -2.22 -21.21 -4.88
CA PHE A 149 -1.62 -20.23 -5.78
C PHE A 149 -1.35 -20.85 -7.14
N GLN A 150 -1.41 -20.02 -8.18
CA GLN A 150 -1.14 -20.43 -9.55
C GLN A 150 -0.08 -19.49 -10.13
N LEU A 151 0.86 -20.05 -10.90
CA LEU A 151 1.82 -19.24 -11.62
C LEU A 151 1.07 -18.34 -12.62
N ALA A 152 1.38 -17.04 -12.60
CA ALA A 152 0.75 -16.08 -13.49
C ALA A 152 1.03 -16.46 -14.95
N ARG A 153 -0.03 -16.53 -15.77
CA ARG A 153 0.09 -16.86 -17.21
C ARG A 153 0.84 -15.79 -17.99
N ARG A 154 0.80 -14.56 -17.50
CA ARG A 154 1.52 -13.40 -18.01
C ARG A 154 2.06 -12.64 -16.82
N LEU A 155 3.34 -12.32 -16.88
CA LEU A 155 3.99 -11.49 -15.87
C LEU A 155 3.50 -10.04 -15.99
N SER A 156 3.43 -9.35 -14.86
CA SER A 156 3.29 -7.90 -14.87
C SER A 156 4.51 -7.24 -15.55
N ALA A 157 4.32 -6.09 -16.21
CA ALA A 157 5.42 -5.37 -16.85
C ALA A 157 6.59 -5.05 -15.89
N PRO A 158 6.36 -4.71 -14.60
CA PRO A 158 7.45 -4.59 -13.63
C PRO A 158 8.22 -5.90 -13.41
N MET A 159 7.52 -7.04 -13.36
CA MET A 159 8.15 -8.34 -13.20
C MET A 159 8.95 -8.73 -14.45
N GLU A 160 8.42 -8.52 -15.65
CA GLU A 160 9.15 -8.73 -16.91
C GLU A 160 10.47 -7.93 -16.94
N ALA A 161 10.41 -6.65 -16.55
CA ALA A 161 11.59 -5.79 -16.46
C ALA A 161 12.58 -6.25 -15.38
N PHE A 162 12.08 -6.77 -14.25
CA PHE A 162 12.90 -7.34 -13.20
C PHE A 162 13.65 -8.58 -13.70
N GLN A 163 12.96 -9.53 -14.32
CA GLN A 163 13.57 -10.75 -14.87
C GLN A 163 14.63 -10.41 -15.92
N ALA A 164 14.33 -9.48 -16.84
CA ALA A 164 15.25 -9.08 -17.90
C ALA A 164 16.57 -8.48 -17.35
N ARG A 165 16.51 -7.83 -16.18
CA ARG A 165 17.66 -7.17 -15.57
C ARG A 165 18.44 -8.05 -14.59
N PHE A 166 17.74 -8.85 -13.79
CA PHE A 166 18.34 -9.55 -12.65
C PHE A 166 18.28 -11.08 -12.77
N GLY A 167 17.50 -11.61 -13.71
CA GLY A 167 17.15 -13.03 -13.74
C GLY A 167 16.24 -13.45 -12.57
N GLY A 168 15.73 -14.68 -12.62
CA GLY A 168 14.84 -15.23 -11.59
C GLY A 168 13.48 -14.52 -11.52
N GLY A 169 12.82 -14.61 -10.36
CA GLY A 169 11.51 -13.99 -10.09
C GLY A 169 10.33 -14.76 -10.69
N LEU A 170 9.26 -14.93 -9.91
CA LEU A 170 8.02 -15.55 -10.36
C LEU A 170 6.85 -14.75 -9.80
N GLU A 171 5.77 -14.64 -10.57
CA GLU A 171 4.54 -14.01 -10.11
C GLU A 171 3.48 -15.09 -9.91
N TRP A 172 2.86 -15.09 -8.73
CA TRP A 172 1.85 -16.08 -8.35
C TRP A 172 0.55 -15.35 -8.00
N VAL A 173 -0.58 -15.90 -8.45
CA VAL A 173 -1.91 -15.35 -8.24
C VAL A 173 -2.81 -16.34 -7.50
N ARG A 174 -3.73 -15.83 -6.71
CA ARG A 174 -4.78 -16.61 -6.04
C ARG A 174 -6.13 -16.03 -6.47
N GLN A 175 -7.01 -16.89 -6.98
CA GLN A 175 -8.37 -16.50 -7.36
C GLN A 175 -9.27 -16.31 -6.14
#